data_AF-A0A8H9G1Q6-F1
#
_entry.id   AF-A0A8H9G1Q6-F1
#
_cell.length_a   1.000
_cell.length_b   1.000
_cell.length_c   1.000
_cell.angle_alpha   90.00
_cell.angle_beta   90.00
_cell.angle_gamma   90.00
#
_symmetry.space_group_name_H-M   'P 1'
#
loop_
_entity.id
_entity.type
_entity.pdbx_description
1 polymer ?
#
loop_
_entity_poly.entity_id
_entity_poly.type
_entity_poly.pdbx_seq_one_letter_code
_entity_poly.pdbx_strand_id
1 'polypeptide(L)'
;MHNVFLPKTLIELENWMKENCFNFNSYSINGSSIYEGFGIDKSDGLYVWYYIERGQKDNLKCFKTESEIVEYAFNQIKSDKWARTHCIGFSADINKIKDLKNILQSMEITFFEDQIPYYGIDRPVYRIFVLGCDIKKTEYLKEKYWTEK
;
A
#
# COMPACT_ATOMS: atom_id res chain seq x y z
N MET A 1 17.42 -25.42 4.95
CA MET A 1 16.21 -24.86 5.60
C MET A 1 16.23 -23.36 5.35
N HIS A 2 15.38 -22.84 4.45
CA HIS A 2 15.20 -21.39 4.36
C HIS A 2 14.53 -20.95 5.65
N ASN A 3 15.26 -20.22 6.49
CA ASN A 3 14.70 -19.62 7.68
C ASN A 3 13.63 -18.62 7.21
N VAL A 4 12.36 -18.93 7.41
CA VAL A 4 11.27 -18.03 7.06
C VAL A 4 11.34 -16.89 8.08
N PHE A 5 11.86 -15.75 7.66
CA PHE A 5 11.89 -14.56 8.52
C PHE A 5 10.45 -14.22 8.91
N LEU A 6 10.17 -14.30 10.21
CA LEU A 6 8.93 -13.88 10.83
C LEU A 6 9.26 -12.73 11.77
N PRO A 7 8.76 -11.50 11.51
CA PRO A 7 8.91 -10.39 12.43
C PRO A 7 8.33 -10.72 13.81
N LYS A 8 8.97 -10.25 14.88
CA LYS A 8 8.53 -10.45 16.27
C LYS A 8 8.08 -9.16 16.96
N THR A 9 8.47 -8.01 16.40
CA THR A 9 8.13 -6.67 16.89
C THR A 9 7.50 -5.83 15.78
N LEU A 10 6.80 -4.76 16.15
CA LEU A 10 6.23 -3.79 15.20
C LEU A 10 7.32 -3.12 14.37
N ILE A 11 8.49 -2.87 14.97
CA ILE A 11 9.67 -2.31 14.29
C ILE A 11 10.20 -3.29 13.25
N GLU A 12 10.30 -4.57 13.58
CA GLU A 12 10.73 -5.60 12.62
C GLU A 12 9.73 -5.75 11.47
N LEU A 13 8.43 -5.67 11.74
CA LEU A 13 7.39 -5.73 10.72
C LEU A 13 7.47 -4.51 9.78
N GLU A 14 7.61 -3.32 10.34
CA GLU A 14 7.77 -2.09 9.59
C GLU A 14 9.02 -2.14 8.70
N ASN A 15 10.16 -2.57 9.24
CA ASN A 15 11.41 -2.69 8.48
C ASN A 15 11.28 -3.72 7.36
N TRP A 16 10.69 -4.88 7.64
CA TRP A 16 10.41 -5.89 6.63
C TRP A 16 9.53 -5.36 5.51
N MET A 17 8.48 -4.60 5.84
CA MET A 17 7.61 -3.96 4.84
C MET A 17 8.38 -2.98 3.96
N LYS A 18 9.23 -2.13 4.55
CA LYS A 18 10.08 -1.16 3.82
C LYS A 18 11.08 -1.86 2.90
N GLU A 19 11.78 -2.88 3.39
CA GLU A 19 12.76 -3.65 2.62
C GLU A 19 12.12 -4.36 1.43
N ASN A 20 10.89 -4.86 1.60
CA ASN A 20 10.14 -5.58 0.57
C ASN A 20 9.21 -4.69 -0.26
N CYS A 21 9.31 -3.37 -0.09
CA CYS A 21 8.58 -2.35 -0.85
C CYS A 21 7.06 -2.53 -0.78
N PHE A 22 6.54 -2.75 0.42
CA PHE A 22 5.10 -2.62 0.71
C PHE A 22 4.73 -1.13 0.82
N ASN A 23 3.52 -0.78 0.44
CA ASN A 23 3.02 0.58 0.61
C ASN A 23 2.51 0.80 2.04
N PHE A 24 2.65 2.03 2.53
CA PHE A 24 2.13 2.48 3.82
C PHE A 24 0.91 3.40 3.64
N ASN A 25 0.32 3.42 2.44
CA ASN A 25 -0.88 4.23 2.17
C ASN A 25 -2.11 3.64 2.85
N SER A 26 -2.15 2.31 2.98
CA SER A 26 -3.28 1.57 3.57
C SER A 26 -2.88 0.74 4.80
N TYR A 27 -1.68 0.97 5.33
CA TYR A 27 -1.16 0.24 6.49
C TYR A 27 -0.51 1.17 7.50
N SER A 28 -1.13 1.28 8.68
CA SER A 28 -0.63 1.96 9.86
C SER A 28 0.10 0.95 10.74
N ILE A 29 1.39 0.76 10.47
CA ILE A 29 2.26 -0.10 11.28
C ILE A 29 3.19 0.80 12.07
N ASN A 30 3.36 0.49 13.36
CA ASN A 30 4.25 1.20 14.28
C ASN A 30 3.94 2.71 14.41
N GLY A 31 2.66 3.09 14.38
CA GLY A 31 2.21 4.46 14.68
C GLY A 31 2.18 5.43 13.50
N SER A 32 2.34 4.95 12.27
CA SER A 32 2.06 5.77 11.06
C SER A 32 0.57 6.12 10.96
N SER A 33 0.22 7.30 10.45
CA SER A 33 -1.19 7.68 10.24
C SER A 33 -1.64 7.31 8.83
N ILE A 34 -2.85 6.78 8.70
CA ILE A 34 -3.49 6.48 7.41
C ILE A 34 -4.91 7.05 7.39
N TYR A 35 -5.39 7.42 6.20
CA TYR A 35 -6.76 7.87 6.01
C TYR A 35 -7.74 6.71 5.92
N GLU A 36 -7.32 5.64 5.24
CA GLU A 36 -8.10 4.42 5.03
C GLU A 36 -7.17 3.22 4.98
N GLY A 37 -7.56 2.10 5.59
CA GLY A 37 -6.81 0.85 5.57
C GLY A 37 -6.70 0.18 6.93
N PHE A 38 -5.72 -0.70 7.08
CA PHE A 38 -5.52 -1.46 8.30
C PHE A 38 -4.45 -0.86 9.19
N GLY A 39 -4.54 -1.07 10.50
CA GLY A 39 -3.48 -0.66 11.40
C GLY A 39 -3.41 -1.46 12.68
N ILE A 40 -2.35 -1.16 13.43
CA ILE A 40 -2.13 -1.69 14.77
C ILE A 40 -2.18 -0.54 15.77
N ASP A 41 -3.04 -0.68 16.76
CA ASP A 41 -3.13 0.23 17.89
C ASP A 41 -2.82 -0.52 19.20
N LYS A 42 -2.45 0.24 20.24
CA LYS A 42 -2.26 -0.28 21.59
C LYS A 42 -3.20 0.45 22.54
N SER A 43 -4.20 -0.26 23.06
CA SER A 43 -5.23 0.29 23.94
C SER A 43 -5.54 -0.69 25.06
N ASP A 44 -5.70 -0.18 26.28
CA ASP A 44 -6.03 -0.95 27.49
C ASP A 44 -5.13 -2.19 27.74
N GLY A 45 -3.83 -2.05 27.42
CA GLY A 45 -2.85 -3.13 27.57
C GLY A 45 -2.95 -4.24 26.51
N LEU A 46 -3.84 -4.10 25.53
CA LEU A 46 -4.00 -5.00 24.39
C LEU A 46 -3.47 -4.37 23.11
N TYR A 47 -3.10 -5.23 22.17
CA TYR A 47 -2.81 -4.86 20.80
C TYR A 47 -4.04 -5.11 19.93
N VAL A 48 -4.43 -4.12 19.13
CA VAL A 48 -5.66 -4.17 18.34
C VAL A 48 -5.34 -4.03 16.86
N TRP A 49 -5.72 -5.05 16.09
CA TRP A 49 -5.79 -4.95 14.64
C TRP A 49 -7.11 -4.29 14.26
N TYR A 50 -7.03 -3.15 13.60
CA TYR A 50 -8.19 -2.35 13.22
C TYR A 50 -8.22 -2.09 11.71
N TYR A 51 -9.41 -1.75 11.22
CA TYR A 51 -9.60 -1.11 9.93
C TYR A 51 -10.13 0.30 10.17
N ILE A 52 -9.69 1.27 9.38
CA ILE A 52 -10.20 2.64 9.39
C ILE A 52 -10.65 3.00 7.98
N GLU A 53 -11.81 3.63 7.87
CA GLU A 53 -12.29 4.23 6.62
C GLU A 53 -12.97 5.56 6.96
N ARG A 54 -12.51 6.64 6.31
CA ARG A 54 -13.10 7.99 6.46
C ARG A 54 -13.22 8.43 7.93
N GLY A 55 -12.22 8.08 8.74
CA GLY A 55 -12.15 8.40 10.17
C GLY A 55 -12.98 7.49 11.09
N GLN A 56 -13.73 6.53 10.55
CA GLN A 56 -14.44 5.52 11.33
C GLN A 56 -13.53 4.31 11.51
N LYS A 57 -13.24 3.96 12.77
CA LYS A 57 -12.32 2.87 13.12
C LYS A 57 -13.11 1.67 13.67
N ASP A 58 -12.90 0.52 13.05
CA ASP A 58 -13.44 -0.77 13.46
C ASP A 58 -12.32 -1.65 14.04
N ASN A 59 -12.47 -2.04 15.30
CA ASN A 59 -11.58 -2.99 15.95
C ASN A 59 -11.93 -4.41 15.49
N LEU A 60 -11.07 -5.03 14.67
CA LEU A 60 -11.35 -6.32 14.07
C LEU A 60 -10.91 -7.49 14.97
N LYS A 61 -9.76 -7.34 15.64
CA LYS A 61 -9.19 -8.40 16.48
C LYS A 61 -8.22 -7.86 17.54
N CYS A 62 -8.24 -8.46 18.73
CA CYS A 62 -7.37 -8.08 19.84
C CYS A 62 -6.39 -9.20 20.21
N PHE A 63 -5.23 -8.81 20.70
CA PHE A 63 -4.12 -9.70 21.07
C PHE A 63 -3.49 -9.22 22.38
N LYS A 64 -2.91 -10.15 23.15
CA LYS A 64 -2.31 -9.84 24.45
C LYS A 64 -0.86 -9.43 24.33
N THR A 65 -0.17 -9.92 23.31
CA THR A 65 1.27 -9.69 23.12
C THR A 65 1.56 -9.10 21.75
N GLU A 66 2.71 -8.42 21.66
CA GLU A 66 3.18 -7.84 20.40
C GLU A 66 3.45 -8.92 19.35
N SER A 67 4.09 -10.02 19.73
CA SER A 67 4.42 -11.08 18.78
C SER A 67 3.18 -11.73 18.15
N GLU A 68 2.08 -11.89 18.92
CA GLU A 68 0.82 -12.41 18.39
C GLU A 68 0.20 -11.50 17.31
N ILE A 69 0.13 -10.18 17.57
CA ILE A 69 -0.43 -9.26 16.58
C ILE A 69 0.50 -9.10 15.38
N VAL A 70 1.82 -9.12 15.60
CA VAL A 70 2.81 -8.99 14.53
C VAL A 70 2.73 -10.18 13.59
N GLU A 71 2.66 -11.40 14.12
CA GLU A 71 2.47 -12.61 13.30
C GLU A 71 1.16 -12.56 12.51
N TYR A 72 0.06 -12.14 13.16
CA TYR A 72 -1.22 -11.98 12.50
C TYR A 72 -1.14 -10.95 11.36
N ALA A 73 -0.65 -9.73 11.65
CA ALA A 73 -0.53 -8.65 10.69
C ALA A 73 0.40 -9.01 9.53
N PHE A 74 1.54 -9.64 9.80
CA PHE A 74 2.47 -10.14 8.78
C PHE A 74 1.76 -11.06 7.79
N ASN A 75 0.96 -12.01 8.29
CA ASN A 75 0.21 -12.94 7.43
C ASN A 75 -0.88 -12.22 6.63
N GLN A 76 -1.61 -11.26 7.23
CA GLN A 76 -2.60 -10.45 6.51
C GLN A 76 -1.95 -9.64 5.38
N ILE A 77 -0.92 -8.84 5.71
CA ILE A 77 -0.20 -7.97 4.77
C ILE A 77 0.44 -8.77 3.64
N LYS A 78 1.10 -9.90 3.96
CA LYS A 78 1.73 -10.76 2.96
C LYS A 78 0.73 -11.37 1.98
N SER A 79 -0.49 -11.64 2.44
CA SER A 79 -1.57 -12.21 1.61
C SER A 79 -2.32 -11.16 0.78
N ASP A 80 -2.21 -9.89 1.15
CA ASP A 80 -2.86 -8.81 0.42
C ASP A 80 -2.12 -8.50 -0.89
N LYS A 81 -2.85 -8.65 -2.00
CA LYS A 81 -2.36 -8.35 -3.34
C LYS A 81 -2.12 -6.86 -3.54
N TRP A 82 -2.84 -6.01 -2.81
CA TRP A 82 -2.78 -4.55 -2.91
C TRP A 82 -1.67 -3.93 -2.08
N ALA A 83 -1.23 -4.59 -1.00
CA ALA A 83 -0.20 -4.09 -0.10
C ALA A 83 1.16 -3.83 -0.77
N ARG A 84 1.43 -4.42 -1.94
CA ARG A 84 2.65 -4.18 -2.73
C ARG A 84 2.43 -3.31 -3.96
N THR A 85 1.25 -2.72 -4.11
CA THR A 85 0.93 -1.89 -5.27
C THR A 85 1.29 -0.43 -4.97
N HIS A 86 1.87 0.25 -5.95
CA HIS A 86 2.28 1.65 -5.83
C HIS A 86 1.74 2.44 -7.01
N CYS A 87 0.82 3.37 -6.75
CA CYS A 87 0.27 4.25 -7.76
C CYS A 87 1.35 5.24 -8.21
N ILE A 88 1.68 5.25 -9.51
CA ILE A 88 2.66 6.15 -10.12
C ILE A 88 2.09 7.03 -11.24
N GLY A 89 0.84 6.78 -11.64
CA GLY A 89 0.10 7.62 -12.58
C GLY A 89 -1.29 7.90 -12.03
N PHE A 90 -1.70 9.16 -12.06
CA PHE A 90 -3.02 9.63 -11.62
C PHE A 90 -3.44 10.80 -12.51
N SER A 91 -4.15 10.51 -13.60
CA SER A 91 -4.47 11.51 -14.62
C SER A 91 -5.78 11.24 -15.33
N ALA A 92 -6.54 12.30 -15.63
CA ALA A 92 -7.65 12.25 -16.57
C ALA A 92 -7.19 12.31 -18.04
N ASP A 93 -5.93 12.66 -18.31
CA ASP A 93 -5.36 12.73 -19.66
C ASP A 93 -4.88 11.35 -20.13
N ILE A 94 -5.67 10.73 -21.01
CA ILE A 94 -5.36 9.42 -21.57
C ILE A 94 -4.02 9.39 -22.34
N ASN A 95 -3.55 10.51 -22.90
CA ASN A 95 -2.28 10.54 -23.60
C ASN A 95 -1.10 10.43 -22.63
N LYS A 96 -1.19 11.09 -21.47
CA LYS A 96 -0.22 10.91 -20.37
C LYS A 96 -0.17 9.47 -19.88
N ILE A 97 -1.33 8.82 -19.79
CA ILE A 97 -1.41 7.42 -19.36
C ILE A 97 -0.79 6.49 -20.40
N LYS A 98 -1.06 6.70 -21.69
CA LYS A 98 -0.43 5.93 -22.78
C LYS A 98 1.09 6.11 -22.80
N ASP A 99 1.57 7.34 -22.63
CA ASP A 99 3.00 7.66 -22.55
C ASP A 99 3.67 6.92 -21.37
N LEU A 100 3.06 6.99 -20.18
CA LEU A 100 3.53 6.25 -19.00
C LEU A 100 3.58 4.73 -19.25
N LYS A 101 2.52 4.15 -19.83
CA LYS A 101 2.49 2.71 -20.18
C LYS A 101 3.63 2.33 -21.11
N ASN A 102 3.89 3.12 -22.15
CA ASN A 102 4.99 2.85 -23.09
C ASN A 102 6.35 2.88 -22.40
N ILE A 103 6.58 3.84 -21.49
CA ILE A 103 7.81 3.89 -20.69
C ILE A 103 7.95 2.64 -19.84
N LEU A 104 6.93 2.24 -19.08
CA LEU A 104 6.99 1.05 -18.24
C LEU A 104 7.21 -0.23 -19.06
N GLN A 105 6.59 -0.35 -20.24
CA GLN A 105 6.83 -1.45 -21.17
C GLN A 105 8.29 -1.49 -21.65
N SER A 106 8.88 -0.35 -22.01
CA SER A 106 10.29 -0.27 -22.43
C SER A 106 11.27 -0.59 -21.30
N MET A 107 10.87 -0.42 -20.05
CA MET A 107 11.63 -0.78 -18.86
C MET A 107 11.40 -2.24 -18.43
N GLU A 108 10.55 -2.98 -19.15
CA GLU A 108 10.13 -4.35 -18.81
C GLU A 108 9.49 -4.44 -17.40
N ILE A 109 8.82 -3.37 -16.95
CA ILE A 109 8.16 -3.31 -15.65
C ILE A 109 6.72 -3.81 -15.78
N THR A 110 6.32 -4.72 -14.91
CA THR A 110 4.92 -5.14 -14.80
C THR A 110 4.10 -4.06 -14.10
N PHE A 111 2.98 -3.69 -14.70
CA PHE A 111 2.04 -2.73 -14.15
C PHE A 111 0.60 -3.19 -14.39
N PHE A 112 -0.32 -2.60 -13.64
CA PHE A 112 -1.75 -2.73 -13.91
C PHE A 112 -2.40 -1.35 -13.90
N GLU A 113 -3.58 -1.26 -14.52
CA GLU A 113 -4.34 -0.04 -14.65
C GLU A 113 -5.76 -0.20 -14.12
N ASP A 114 -6.33 0.88 -13.62
CA ASP A 114 -7.75 1.00 -13.38
C ASP A 114 -8.23 2.43 -13.66
N GLN A 115 -9.53 2.66 -13.48
CA GLN A 115 -10.13 3.98 -13.59
C GLN A 115 -11.15 4.19 -12.47
N ILE A 116 -11.22 5.43 -11.99
CA ILE A 116 -12.18 5.84 -10.96
C ILE A 116 -13.03 7.03 -11.45
N PRO A 117 -14.31 7.13 -11.06
CA PRO A 117 -15.18 8.24 -11.46
C PRO A 117 -14.91 9.50 -10.63
N TYR A 118 -13.66 9.96 -10.59
CA TYR A 118 -13.21 11.05 -9.70
C TYR A 118 -13.95 12.38 -9.97
N TYR A 119 -14.19 12.71 -11.24
CA TYR A 119 -14.99 13.87 -11.66
C TYR A 119 -16.36 13.47 -12.21
N GLY A 120 -16.85 12.28 -11.82
CA GLY A 120 -18.04 11.65 -12.39
C GLY A 120 -17.71 10.63 -13.49
N ILE A 121 -18.75 9.93 -13.96
CA ILE A 121 -18.63 8.81 -14.89
C ILE A 121 -18.05 9.25 -16.25
N ASP A 122 -18.39 10.46 -16.70
CA ASP A 122 -18.00 10.99 -18.01
C ASP A 122 -16.56 11.52 -18.06
N ARG A 123 -15.92 11.70 -16.90
CA ARG A 123 -14.54 12.17 -16.78
C ARG A 123 -13.80 11.35 -15.74
N PRO A 124 -13.48 10.08 -16.05
CA PRO A 124 -12.75 9.23 -15.13
C PRO A 124 -11.30 9.70 -15.00
N VAL A 125 -10.69 9.32 -13.90
CA VAL A 125 -9.25 9.42 -13.69
C VAL A 125 -8.66 8.03 -13.76
N TYR A 126 -7.63 7.88 -14.58
CA TYR A 126 -6.92 6.63 -14.78
C TYR A 126 -5.77 6.54 -13.79
N ARG A 127 -5.55 5.34 -13.26
CA ARG A 127 -4.46 5.06 -12.34
C ARG A 127 -3.56 3.97 -12.91
N ILE A 128 -2.26 4.16 -12.76
CA ILE A 128 -1.25 3.16 -13.14
C ILE A 128 -0.46 2.79 -11.89
N PHE A 129 -0.35 1.49 -11.66
CA PHE A 129 0.32 0.94 -10.49
C PHE A 129 1.45 0.02 -10.89
N VAL A 130 2.57 0.13 -10.19
CA VAL A 130 3.70 -0.83 -10.26
C VAL A 130 3.73 -1.70 -9.01
N LEU A 131 4.47 -2.80 -9.08
CA LEU A 131 4.50 -3.83 -8.04
C LEU A 131 5.82 -3.87 -7.28
N GLY A 132 5.74 -3.96 -5.96
CA GLY A 132 6.87 -4.16 -5.08
C GLY A 132 7.97 -3.14 -5.33
N CYS A 133 9.21 -3.63 -5.49
CA CYS A 133 10.38 -2.76 -5.57
C CYS A 133 10.60 -2.10 -6.92
N ASP A 134 9.75 -2.32 -7.92
CA ASP A 134 9.78 -1.53 -9.15
C ASP A 134 9.48 -0.05 -8.87
N ILE A 135 8.80 0.27 -7.76
CA ILE A 135 8.62 1.66 -7.30
C ILE A 135 9.94 2.43 -7.19
N LYS A 136 11.02 1.78 -6.76
CA LYS A 136 12.34 2.42 -6.61
C LYS A 136 12.91 2.89 -7.96
N LYS A 137 12.50 2.27 -9.06
CA LYS A 137 12.91 2.63 -10.43
C LYS A 137 11.97 3.61 -11.08
N THR A 138 10.74 3.78 -10.57
CA THR A 138 9.67 4.52 -11.25
C THR A 138 9.13 5.69 -10.46
N GLU A 139 9.56 5.89 -9.21
CA GLU A 139 9.01 6.93 -8.33
C GLU A 139 9.08 8.33 -8.95
N TYR A 140 10.17 8.64 -9.65
CA TYR A 140 10.36 9.93 -10.33
C TYR A 140 9.29 10.20 -11.41
N LEU A 141 8.64 9.17 -11.95
CA LEU A 141 7.59 9.34 -12.98
C LEU A 141 6.36 10.06 -12.41
N LYS A 142 6.13 10.00 -11.10
CA LYS A 142 5.00 10.68 -10.44
C LYS A 142 4.98 12.18 -10.74
N GLU A 143 6.14 12.83 -10.80
CA GLU A 143 6.26 14.26 -11.07
C GLU A 143 5.60 14.67 -12.39
N LYS A 144 5.63 13.80 -13.40
CA LYS A 144 5.06 14.05 -14.73
C LYS A 144 3.63 13.52 -14.89
N TYR A 145 3.30 12.39 -14.25
CA TYR A 145 2.08 11.63 -14.51
C TYR A 145 1.06 11.64 -13.38
N TRP A 146 1.33 12.36 -12.30
CA TRP A 146 0.34 12.70 -11.27
C TRP A 146 -0.20 14.10 -11.52
N THR A 147 -1.37 14.22 -12.16
CA THR A 147 -1.94 15.52 -12.56
C THR A 147 -3.17 15.94 -11.77
N GLU A 148 -3.87 15.00 -11.15
CA GLU A 148 -5.06 15.33 -10.36
C GLU A 148 -4.69 15.57 -8.88
N LYS A 149 -5.47 16.43 -8.22
CA LYS A 149 -5.30 16.82 -6.83
C LYS A 149 -6.30 16.14 -5.93
#